data_AF-A0A936VNM4-F1
#
_entry.id   AF-A0A936VNM4-F1
#
_cell.length_a   1.000
_cell.length_b   1.000
_cell.length_c   1.000
_cell.angle_alpha   90.00
_cell.angle_beta   90.00
_cell.angle_gamma   90.00
#
_symmetry.space_group_name_H-M   'P 1'
#
loop_
_entity.id
_entity.type
_entity.pdbx_description
1 polymer ?
#
loop_
_entity_poly.entity_id
_entity_poly.type
_entity_poly.pdbx_seq_one_letter_code
_entity_poly.pdbx_strand_id
1 'polypeptide(L)' 'MSDHHQRRAGGQQPARRAAAFAVGERVRITGAPGSYGYNGRAGVVAAIDGAQISVQVDQHPADFHCTTFYAEELEREAES' A
#
# COMPACT_ATOMS: atom_id res chain seq x y z
N MET A 1 12.81 -11.49 -37.76
CA MET A 1 11.46 -11.94 -37.36
C MET A 1 11.72 -13.13 -36.45
N SER A 2 11.53 -13.13 -35.15
CA SER A 2 10.51 -12.55 -34.26
C SER A 2 11.10 -12.62 -32.82
N ASP A 3 10.61 -12.04 -31.74
CA ASP A 3 9.33 -11.45 -31.41
C ASP A 3 9.61 -10.48 -30.25
N HIS A 4 9.30 -9.21 -30.48
CA HIS A 4 9.63 -8.10 -29.61
C HIS A 4 8.38 -7.68 -28.85
N HIS A 5 7.68 -8.58 -28.14
CA HIS A 5 6.55 -8.20 -27.26
C HIS A 5 6.13 -9.31 -26.30
N GLN A 6 6.72 -9.33 -25.10
CA GLN A 6 5.96 -9.71 -23.90
C GLN A 6 6.17 -8.67 -22.80
N ARG A 7 5.84 -7.41 -23.11
CA ARG A 7 5.50 -6.39 -22.12
C ARG A 7 3.97 -6.37 -22.00
N ARG A 8 3.37 -7.09 -21.04
CA ARG A 8 2.01 -6.85 -20.49
C ARG A 8 1.61 -7.97 -19.51
N ALA A 9 2.20 -7.97 -18.32
CA ALA A 9 1.67 -8.70 -17.16
C ALA A 9 1.71 -7.88 -15.85
N GLY A 10 2.12 -6.60 -15.93
CA GLY A 10 2.34 -5.75 -14.74
C GLY A 10 1.11 -5.02 -14.20
N GLY A 11 -0.05 -5.08 -14.86
CA GLY A 11 -1.24 -4.32 -14.44
C GLY A 11 -2.20 -5.05 -13.49
N GLN A 12 -2.37 -6.37 -13.67
CA GLN A 12 -3.31 -7.15 -12.85
C GLN A 12 -2.69 -7.63 -11.53
N GLN A 13 -1.37 -7.83 -11.49
CA GLN A 13 -0.68 -8.37 -10.32
C GLN A 13 -0.64 -7.39 -9.14
N PRO A 14 -0.39 -6.07 -9.34
CA PRO A 14 -0.45 -5.09 -8.27
C PRO A 14 -1.87 -4.91 -7.72
N ALA A 15 -2.87 -4.79 -8.61
CA ALA A 15 -4.27 -4.65 -8.20
C ALA A 15 -4.78 -5.88 -7.42
N ARG A 16 -4.37 -7.09 -7.82
CA ARG A 16 -4.73 -8.31 -7.10
C ARG A 16 -4.11 -8.39 -5.70
N ARG A 17 -2.92 -7.82 -5.50
CA ARG A 17 -2.30 -7.74 -4.18
C ARG A 17 -2.96 -6.67 -3.31
N ALA A 18 -3.36 -5.54 -3.89
CA ALA A 18 -4.10 -4.50 -3.17
C ALA A 18 -5.48 -4.99 -2.71
N ALA A 19 -6.14 -5.87 -3.48
CA ALA A 19 -7.39 -6.51 -3.08
C ALA A 19 -7.28 -7.43 -1.84
N ALA A 20 -6.07 -7.67 -1.32
CA ALA A 20 -5.88 -8.40 -0.07
C ALA A 20 -6.10 -7.54 1.19
N PHE A 21 -6.26 -6.22 1.01
CA PHE A 21 -6.52 -5.27 2.10
C PHE A 21 -7.97 -4.78 2.05
N ALA A 22 -8.46 -4.29 3.20
CA ALA A 22 -9.78 -3.68 3.31
C ALA A 22 -9.71 -2.29 3.94
N VAL A 23 -10.63 -1.40 3.56
CA VAL A 23 -10.80 -0.10 4.23
C VAL A 23 -11.14 -0.33 5.71
N GLY A 24 -10.47 0.38 6.61
CA GLY A 24 -10.54 0.22 8.06
C GLY A 24 -9.50 -0.73 8.65
N GLU A 25 -8.79 -1.48 7.81
CA GLU A 25 -7.77 -2.43 8.24
C GLU A 25 -6.52 -1.73 8.79
N ARG A 26 -5.94 -2.29 9.86
CA ARG A 26 -4.67 -1.83 10.44
C ARG A 26 -3.50 -2.46 9.68
N VAL A 27 -2.58 -1.61 9.27
CA VAL A 27 -1.40 -2.01 8.50
C VAL A 27 -0.15 -1.36 9.07
N ARG A 28 0.99 -2.01 8.88
CA ARG A 28 2.32 -1.47 9.13
C ARG A 28 3.01 -1.20 7.81
N ILE A 29 3.70 -0.07 7.73
CA ILE A 29 4.44 0.35 6.53
C ILE A 29 5.88 -0.17 6.67
N THR A 30 6.34 -1.03 5.76
CA THR A 30 7.66 -1.70 5.88
C THR A 30 8.59 -1.51 4.69
N GLY A 31 8.06 -1.15 3.51
CA GLY A 31 8.82 -1.12 2.25
C GLY A 31 8.80 0.19 1.48
N ALA A 32 8.27 1.29 2.04
CA ALA A 32 8.10 2.54 1.29
C ALA A 32 9.48 3.15 0.94
N PRO A 33 9.84 3.29 -0.35
CA PRO A 33 11.14 3.79 -0.75
C PRO A 33 11.23 5.30 -0.51
N GLY A 34 12.12 5.70 0.39
CA GLY A 34 12.74 7.03 0.45
C GLY A 34 11.89 8.28 0.72
N SER A 35 10.57 8.28 0.57
CA SER A 35 9.84 9.54 0.38
C SER A 35 9.12 10.13 1.60
N TYR A 36 8.87 9.38 2.67
CA TYR A 36 8.05 9.93 3.76
C TYR A 36 8.44 9.56 5.20
N GLY A 37 9.46 8.71 5.41
CA GLY A 37 9.89 8.33 6.76
C GLY A 37 8.82 7.57 7.57
N TYR A 38 7.88 6.93 6.88
CA TYR A 38 6.79 6.17 7.51
C TYR A 38 7.10 4.69 7.73
N ASN A 39 8.25 4.20 7.26
CA ASN A 39 8.67 2.83 7.54
C ASN A 39 8.74 2.58 9.06
N GLY A 40 8.16 1.47 9.49
CA GLY A 40 7.98 1.11 10.89
C GLY A 40 6.74 1.71 11.56
N ARG A 41 6.00 2.60 10.90
CA ARG A 41 4.76 3.18 11.43
C ARG A 41 3.55 2.33 11.08
N ALA A 42 2.53 2.45 11.90
CA ALA A 42 1.21 1.89 11.67
C ALA A 42 0.27 2.93 11.04
N GLY A 43 -0.82 2.44 10.49
CA GLY A 43 -1.91 3.26 10.01
C GLY A 43 -3.13 2.44 9.67
N VAL A 44 -4.13 3.13 9.13
CA VAL A 44 -5.41 2.56 8.77
C VAL A 44 -5.65 2.77 7.29
N VAL A 45 -6.05 1.72 6.58
CA VAL A 45 -6.45 1.83 5.17
C VAL A 45 -7.70 2.72 5.09
N ALA A 46 -7.57 3.85 4.42
CA ALA A 46 -8.64 4.82 4.21
C ALA A 46 -9.35 4.62 2.87
N ALA A 47 -8.63 4.20 1.83
CA ALA A 47 -9.18 3.94 0.50
C ALA A 47 -8.30 2.96 -0.30
N ILE A 48 -8.89 2.31 -1.31
CA ILE A 48 -8.20 1.44 -2.26
C ILE A 48 -8.64 1.84 -3.67
N ASP A 49 -7.68 2.25 -4.51
CA ASP A 49 -7.89 2.61 -5.92
C ASP A 49 -7.00 1.75 -6.81
N GLY A 50 -7.56 0.64 -7.30
CA GLY A 50 -6.84 -0.33 -8.13
C GLY A 50 -5.67 -0.97 -7.37
N ALA A 51 -4.45 -0.55 -7.68
CA ALA A 51 -3.22 -1.05 -7.04
C ALA A 51 -2.74 -0.18 -5.87
N GLN A 52 -3.34 1.00 -5.71
CA GLN A 52 -2.96 2.00 -4.75
C GLN A 52 -3.82 1.89 -3.49
N ILE A 53 -3.18 1.99 -2.33
CA ILE A 53 -3.82 1.89 -1.02
C ILE A 53 -3.51 3.18 -0.27
N SER A 54 -4.52 4.00 -0.03
CA SER A 54 -4.40 5.19 0.80
C SER A 54 -4.47 4.78 2.27
N VAL A 55 -3.48 5.16 3.05
CA VAL A 55 -3.36 4.86 4.47
C VAL A 55 -3.31 6.17 5.24
N GLN A 56 -4.20 6.31 6.22
CA GLN A 56 -4.08 7.30 7.26
C GLN A 56 -2.99 6.82 8.23
N VAL A 57 -1.83 7.46 8.17
CA VAL A 57 -0.67 7.09 8.99
C VAL A 57 -0.85 7.66 10.39
N ASP A 58 -0.55 6.86 11.41
CA ASP A 58 -0.56 7.31 12.79
C ASP A 58 0.58 8.32 13.01
N GLN A 59 0.22 9.59 12.91
CA GLN A 59 1.03 10.75 13.24
C GLN A 59 0.22 11.59 14.22
N HIS A 60 0.90 12.35 15.05
CA HIS A 60 0.35 13.14 16.17
C HIS A 60 -1.15 13.50 16.04
N PRO A 61 -2.00 13.39 17.09
CA PRO A 61 -3.46 13.46 16.98
C PRO A 61 -4.08 14.73 16.36
N ALA A 62 -3.26 15.76 16.07
CA ALA A 62 -3.67 16.98 15.38
C ALA A 62 -3.39 16.94 13.86
N ASP A 63 -2.62 15.98 13.36
CA ASP A 63 -2.13 15.92 11.99
C ASP A 63 -2.75 14.74 11.22
N PHE A 64 -3.68 15.04 10.31
CA PHE A 64 -4.22 14.05 9.39
C PHE A 64 -3.28 13.87 8.20
N HIS A 65 -2.43 12.85 8.26
CA HIS A 65 -1.58 12.45 7.14
C HIS A 65 -2.12 11.20 6.46
N CYS A 66 -2.75 11.39 5.31
CA CYS A 66 -3.11 10.32 4.40
C CYS A 66 -2.11 10.28 3.24
N THR A 67 -1.51 9.12 2.99
CA THR A 67 -0.61 8.91 1.86
C THR A 67 -0.88 7.58 1.20
N THR A 68 -0.40 7.43 -0.03
CA THR A 68 -0.67 6.26 -0.86
C THR A 68 0.52 5.33 -0.90
N PHE A 69 0.25 4.04 -0.74
CA PHE A 69 1.21 2.94 -0.79
C PHE A 69 0.76 1.87 -1.78
N TYR A 70 1.68 0.97 -2.12
CA TYR A 70 1.40 -0.30 -2.78
C TYR A 70 1.35 -1.43 -1.77
N ALA A 71 0.72 -2.54 -2.17
CA ALA A 71 0.57 -3.71 -1.31
C ALA A 71 1.90 -4.28 -0.79
N GLU A 72 2.98 -4.22 -1.58
CA GLU A 72 4.32 -4.65 -1.17
C GLU A 72 5.00 -3.76 -0.12
N GLU A 73 4.46 -2.57 0.13
CA GLU A 73 4.98 -1.63 1.12
C GLU A 73 4.26 -1.76 2.47
N LEU A 74 3.22 -2.60 2.54
CA LEU A 74 2.33 -2.77 3.68
C LEU A 74 2.32 -4.21 4.19
N GLU A 75 2.32 -4.35 5.50
CA GLU A 75 2.10 -5.60 6.21
C GLU A 75 0.83 -5.50 7.05
N ARG A 76 0.04 -6.58 7.09
CA ARG A 76 -1.15 -6.66 7.92
C ARG A 76 -0.71 -6.84 9.37
N GLU A 77 -1.18 -6.01 10.29
CA GLU A 77 -1.02 -6.32 11.70
C GLU A 77 -2.01 -7.43 12.04
N ALA A 78 -1.50 -8.65 12.25
CA ALA A 78 -2.33 -9.76 12.67
C ALA A 78 -2.95 -9.44 14.04
N GLU A 79 -4.27 -9.44 14.12
CA GLU A 79 -4.97 -9.47 15.41
C GLU A 79 -4.52 -10.74 16.14
N SER A 80 -3.75 -10.55 17.23
CA SER A 80 -3.34 -11.63 18.15
C SER A 80 -4.43 -11.92 19.16
#